data_AF-T1ENF9-F1
#
_entry.id   AF-T1ENF9-F1
#
_cell.length_a   1.000
_cell.length_b   1.000
_cell.length_c   1.000
_cell.angle_alpha   90.00
_cell.angle_beta   90.00
_cell.angle_gamma   90.00
#
_symmetry.space_group_name_H-M   'P 1'
#
loop_
_entity.id
_entity.type
_entity.pdbx_description
1 polymer ?
#
loop_
_entity_poly.entity_id
_entity_poly.type
_entity_poly.pdbx_seq_one_letter_code
_entity_poly.pdbx_strand_id
1 'polypeptide(L)'
;MYHGWLLHLSVNNDTILVGAATYLSYNGIGFHAKLGAAESKDLTHNDPNITLAGYSIAAGQILNRSPTDIVGAPRFMMKGAVLLYDDSSILPRKIIPGEQYFSGFGMDVGTGDFDNNGFRFLYC
;
A
#
# COMPACT_ATOMS: atom_id res chain seq x y z
N MET A 1 5.48 -24.12 -10.36
CA MET A 1 6.01 -22.97 -9.60
C MET A 1 4.91 -22.48 -8.69
N TYR A 2 5.14 -22.42 -7.38
CA TYR A 2 4.18 -21.87 -6.44
C TYR A 2 4.12 -20.36 -6.64
N HIS A 3 3.00 -19.85 -7.15
CA HIS A 3 2.70 -18.43 -7.09
C HIS A 3 2.37 -18.13 -5.63
N GLY A 4 3.36 -17.71 -4.85
CA GLY A 4 3.12 -17.16 -3.51
C GLY A 4 2.43 -15.82 -3.68
N TRP A 5 1.14 -15.77 -3.43
CA TRP A 5 0.41 -14.51 -3.30
C TRP A 5 0.81 -13.96 -1.94
N LEU A 6 1.66 -12.92 -1.92
CA LEU A 6 1.93 -12.21 -0.68
C LEU A 6 0.69 -11.37 -0.39
N LEU A 7 -0.24 -11.96 0.36
CA LEU A 7 -1.51 -11.38 0.73
C LEU A 7 -1.32 -10.61 2.03
N HIS A 8 -1.29 -9.30 1.94
CA HIS A 8 -1.40 -8.45 3.12
C HIS A 8 -2.83 -7.93 3.24
N LEU A 9 -3.43 -8.07 4.42
CA LEU A 9 -4.80 -7.67 4.68
C LEU A 9 -4.80 -6.54 5.69
N SER A 10 -5.38 -5.40 5.33
CA SER A 10 -5.65 -4.32 6.27
C SER A 10 -7.13 -4.00 6.25
N VAL A 11 -7.71 -3.85 7.43
CA VAL A 11 -9.13 -3.53 7.60
C VAL A 11 -9.25 -2.16 8.27
N ASN A 12 -10.06 -1.28 7.70
CA ASN A 12 -10.38 0.02 8.28
C ASN A 12 -11.87 0.32 8.12
N ASN A 13 -12.59 0.44 9.24
CA ASN A 13 -14.04 0.62 9.30
C ASN A 13 -14.78 -0.40 8.41
N ASP A 14 -15.08 -0.01 7.17
CA ASP A 14 -15.86 -0.77 6.20
C ASP A 14 -15.05 -1.18 4.97
N THR A 15 -13.71 -1.12 5.00
CA THR A 15 -12.87 -1.50 3.84
C THR A 15 -11.83 -2.53 4.20
N ILE A 16 -11.66 -3.51 3.30
CA ILE A 16 -10.56 -4.47 3.26
C ILE A 16 -9.66 -4.06 2.11
N LEU A 17 -8.37 -3.88 2.42
CA LEU A 17 -7.32 -3.76 1.44
C LEU A 17 -6.56 -5.07 1.39
N VAL A 18 -6.36 -5.60 0.20
CA VAL A 18 -5.63 -6.83 -0.06
C VAL A 18 -4.44 -6.52 -0.93
N GLY A 19 -3.21 -6.81 -0.51
CA GLY A 19 -2.02 -6.66 -1.36
C GLY A 19 -1.80 -7.88 -2.25
N ALA A 20 -1.41 -7.68 -3.51
CA ALA A 20 -0.98 -8.74 -4.41
C ALA A 20 0.26 -8.31 -5.21
N ALA A 21 1.41 -8.26 -4.55
CA ALA A 21 2.69 -7.78 -5.09
C ALA A 21 3.21 -8.52 -6.34
N THR A 22 2.72 -9.74 -6.59
CA THR A 22 3.14 -10.56 -7.74
C THR A 22 2.16 -10.51 -8.91
N TYR A 23 1.04 -9.78 -8.77
CA TYR A 23 0.08 -9.57 -9.84
C TYR A 23 0.72 -8.80 -11.01
N LEU A 24 0.33 -9.15 -12.25
CA LEU A 24 0.83 -8.57 -13.50
C LEU A 24 2.36 -8.50 -13.58
N SER A 25 3.03 -9.67 -13.53
CA SER A 25 4.49 -9.76 -13.75
C SER A 25 5.32 -8.93 -12.76
N TYR A 26 4.95 -8.95 -11.48
CA TYR A 26 5.64 -8.22 -10.41
C TYR A 26 5.51 -6.69 -10.44
N ASN A 27 4.62 -6.14 -11.28
CA ASN A 27 4.24 -4.74 -11.13
C ASN A 27 3.48 -4.55 -9.81
N GLY A 28 2.65 -5.54 -9.43
CA GLY A 28 2.17 -5.77 -8.06
C GLY A 28 1.14 -4.75 -7.57
N ILE A 29 -0.05 -5.20 -7.14
CA ILE A 29 -1.12 -4.24 -6.79
C ILE A 29 -2.17 -4.85 -5.86
N GLY A 30 -2.87 -4.01 -5.12
CA GLY A 30 -3.89 -4.43 -4.17
C GLY A 30 -5.34 -4.27 -4.63
N PHE A 31 -6.21 -5.12 -4.10
CA PHE A 31 -7.66 -5.03 -4.23
C PHE A 31 -8.21 -4.21 -3.06
N HIS A 32 -8.98 -3.18 -3.38
CA HIS A 32 -9.78 -2.47 -2.39
C HIS A 32 -11.20 -3.04 -2.46
N ALA A 33 -11.69 -3.65 -1.37
CA ALA A 33 -13.05 -4.15 -1.25
C ALA A 33 -13.76 -3.48 -0.08
N LYS A 34 -14.93 -2.86 -0.32
CA LYS A 34 -15.75 -2.28 0.75
C LYS A 34 -16.69 -3.35 1.33
N LEU A 35 -16.61 -3.63 2.64
CA LEU A 35 -17.55 -4.50 3.34
C LEU A 35 -18.98 -3.99 3.14
N GLY A 36 -19.84 -4.86 2.60
CA GLY A 36 -21.26 -4.56 2.39
C GLY A 36 -21.60 -3.86 1.08
N ALA A 37 -20.62 -3.47 0.26
CA ALA A 37 -20.83 -3.04 -1.12
C ALA A 37 -20.16 -4.05 -2.08
N ALA A 38 -20.85 -4.43 -3.15
CA ALA A 38 -20.27 -5.27 -4.21
C ALA A 38 -19.33 -4.45 -5.13
N GLU A 39 -18.50 -3.60 -4.52
CA GLU A 39 -17.57 -2.71 -5.21
C GLU A 39 -16.15 -3.12 -4.85
N SER A 40 -15.46 -3.70 -5.83
CA SER A 40 -14.02 -3.94 -5.78
C SER A 40 -13.33 -3.00 -6.75
N LYS A 41 -12.26 -2.36 -6.30
CA LYS A 41 -11.45 -1.49 -7.16
C LYS A 41 -10.08 -2.10 -7.38
N ASP A 42 -9.69 -2.13 -8.65
CA ASP A 42 -8.35 -2.53 -9.07
C ASP A 42 -7.43 -1.29 -9.02
N LEU A 43 -6.38 -1.36 -8.19
CA LEU A 43 -5.40 -0.28 -8.08
C LEU A 43 -4.25 -0.40 -9.11
N THR A 44 -4.35 -1.35 -10.05
CA THR A 44 -3.92 -1.20 -11.46
C THR A 44 -2.66 -0.34 -11.80
N HIS A 45 -1.41 -0.54 -11.32
CA HIS A 45 -0.23 0.18 -11.85
C HIS A 45 0.54 -0.61 -12.92
N ASN A 46 0.62 -0.04 -14.14
CA ASN A 46 1.42 -0.57 -15.26
C ASN A 46 2.77 0.17 -15.44
N ASP A 47 3.30 0.77 -14.37
CA ASP A 47 4.61 1.44 -14.43
C ASP A 47 5.71 0.41 -14.14
N PRO A 48 6.62 0.14 -15.09
CA PRO A 48 7.71 -0.83 -14.90
C PRO A 48 8.68 -0.45 -13.78
N ASN A 49 8.65 0.79 -13.29
CA ASN A 49 9.47 1.24 -12.17
C ASN A 49 8.81 0.98 -10.81
N ILE A 50 7.49 0.75 -10.78
CA ILE A 50 6.72 0.39 -9.59
C ILE A 50 6.57 -1.12 -9.59
N THR A 51 7.55 -1.79 -8.99
CA THR A 51 7.55 -3.25 -8.85
C THR A 51 7.36 -3.67 -7.40
N LEU A 52 6.63 -4.78 -7.22
CA LEU A 52 6.18 -5.33 -5.95
C LEU A 52 5.35 -4.33 -5.12
N ALA A 53 4.60 -3.43 -5.73
CA ALA A 53 3.66 -2.63 -4.95
C ALA A 53 2.57 -3.53 -4.34
N GLY A 54 2.15 -3.24 -3.11
CA GLY A 54 1.25 -4.12 -2.36
C GLY A 54 1.97 -5.27 -1.66
N TYR A 55 3.29 -5.19 -1.52
CA TYR A 55 4.06 -6.16 -0.70
C TYR A 55 3.68 -6.04 0.77
N SER A 56 3.55 -4.81 1.26
CA SER A 56 2.99 -4.49 2.56
C SER A 56 1.90 -3.44 2.38
N ILE A 57 0.93 -3.41 3.27
CA ILE A 57 -0.23 -2.53 3.21
C ILE A 57 -0.64 -2.12 4.62
N ALA A 58 -0.90 -0.84 4.84
CA ALA A 58 -1.56 -0.39 6.06
C ALA A 58 -2.73 0.53 5.70
N ALA A 59 -3.77 0.50 6.51
CA ALA A 59 -4.87 1.45 6.42
C ALA A 59 -4.85 2.37 7.65
N GLY A 60 -5.03 3.66 7.42
CA GLY A 60 -5.16 4.61 8.52
C GLY A 60 -5.37 6.05 8.05
N GLN A 61 -5.90 6.87 8.96
CA GLN A 61 -5.89 8.32 8.78
C GLN A 61 -4.56 8.88 9.28
N ILE A 62 -3.74 9.39 8.35
CA ILE A 62 -2.50 10.08 8.68
C ILE A 62 -2.80 11.58 8.83
N LEU A 63 -2.46 12.17 9.98
CA LEU A 63 -2.42 13.62 10.22
C LEU A 63 -3.68 14.40 9.79
N ASN A 64 -4.87 13.97 10.23
CA ASN A 64 -6.14 14.65 9.99
C ASN A 64 -6.58 14.74 8.52
N ARG A 65 -6.10 13.81 7.68
CA ARG A 65 -6.49 13.70 6.26
C ARG A 65 -7.40 12.50 6.04
N SER A 66 -8.11 12.51 4.90
CA SER A 66 -8.94 11.41 4.42
C SER A 66 -8.23 10.05 4.56
N PRO A 67 -8.99 8.95 4.73
CA PRO A 67 -8.41 7.63 4.83
C PRO A 67 -7.41 7.42 3.70
N THR A 68 -6.20 7.02 4.09
CA THR A 68 -5.09 6.82 3.17
C THR A 68 -4.77 5.33 3.17
N ASP A 69 -4.88 4.72 2.00
CA ASP A 69 -4.31 3.39 1.79
C ASP A 69 -2.80 3.57 1.60
N ILE A 70 -2.03 2.89 2.44
CA ILE A 70 -0.57 2.95 2.45
C ILE A 70 -0.08 1.64 1.87
N VAL A 71 0.69 1.71 0.80
CA VAL A 71 1.12 0.55 0.03
C VAL A 71 2.65 0.57 -0.08
N GLY A 72 3.30 -0.47 0.42
CA GLY A 72 4.72 -0.68 0.29
C GLY A 72 5.10 -1.26 -1.08
N ALA A 73 6.18 -0.73 -1.66
CA ALA A 73 6.74 -1.14 -2.95
C ALA A 73 8.28 -1.30 -2.83
N PRO A 74 8.77 -2.38 -2.19
CA PRO A 74 10.19 -2.52 -1.79
C PRO A 74 11.19 -2.60 -2.96
N ARG A 75 10.71 -2.76 -4.19
CA ARG A 75 11.56 -2.77 -5.39
C ARG A 75 11.39 -1.56 -6.30
N PHE A 76 10.61 -0.56 -5.88
CA PHE A 76 10.48 0.69 -6.62
C PHE A 76 11.86 1.30 -6.92
N MET A 77 12.18 1.45 -8.21
CA MET A 77 13.49 1.90 -8.71
C MET A 77 14.71 1.26 -8.02
N MET A 78 14.59 0.01 -7.56
CA MET A 78 15.60 -0.70 -6.75
C MET A 78 15.97 -0.03 -5.41
N LYS A 79 15.27 1.02 -4.98
CA LYS A 79 15.46 1.69 -3.69
C LYS A 79 14.33 1.41 -2.70
N GLY A 80 13.17 1.01 -3.20
CA GLY A 80 11.96 0.87 -2.43
C GLY A 80 11.16 2.18 -2.35
N ALA A 81 9.88 2.08 -2.00
CA ALA A 81 9.00 3.22 -1.78
C ALA A 81 7.79 2.87 -0.91
N VAL A 82 7.16 3.92 -0.37
CA VAL A 82 5.81 3.89 0.15
C VAL A 82 4.91 4.76 -0.72
N LEU A 83 3.79 4.18 -1.15
CA LEU A 83 2.76 4.80 -1.99
C LEU A 83 1.55 5.15 -1.11
N LEU A 84 1.06 6.37 -1.21
CA LEU A 84 -0.13 6.82 -0.48
C LEU A 84 -1.27 7.02 -1.47
N TYR A 85 -2.41 6.38 -1.25
CA TYR A 85 -3.62 6.54 -2.06
C TYR A 85 -4.71 7.23 -1.25
N ASP A 86 -5.53 8.03 -1.92
CA ASP A 86 -6.83 8.43 -1.37
C ASP A 86 -7.86 7.35 -1.75
N ASP A 87 -8.89 7.15 -0.92
CA ASP A 87 -9.95 6.12 -1.10
C ASP A 87 -10.45 5.97 -2.56
N SER A 88 -10.57 7.08 -3.28
CA SER A 88 -11.15 7.11 -4.63
C SER A 88 -10.11 7.17 -5.77
N SER A 89 -8.81 7.28 -5.51
CA SER A 89 -7.79 7.38 -6.56
C SER A 89 -7.21 6.02 -6.97
N ILE A 90 -6.96 5.82 -8.27
CA ILE A 90 -6.21 4.65 -8.80
C ILE A 90 -4.71 4.96 -8.80
N LEU A 91 -4.34 6.23 -8.76
CA LEU A 91 -2.95 6.67 -8.73
C LEU A 91 -2.57 7.12 -7.31
N PRO A 92 -1.32 6.86 -6.88
CA PRO A 92 -0.87 7.34 -5.58
C PRO A 92 -0.86 8.86 -5.59
N ARG A 93 -1.47 9.47 -4.56
CA ARG A 93 -1.41 10.92 -4.33
C ARG A 93 0.01 11.37 -4.01
N LYS A 94 0.81 10.47 -3.44
CA LYS A 94 2.20 10.73 -3.06
C LYS A 94 3.01 9.44 -3.08
N ILE A 95 4.24 9.56 -3.58
CA ILE A 95 5.27 8.52 -3.52
C ILE A 95 6.38 9.02 -2.60
N ILE A 96 6.76 8.22 -1.62
CA ILE A 96 7.89 8.47 -0.73
C ILE A 96 8.98 7.47 -1.13
N PRO A 97 10.01 7.88 -1.88
CA PRO A 97 11.07 6.97 -2.30
C PRO A 97 12.05 6.68 -1.16
N GLY A 98 12.56 5.45 -1.11
CA GLY A 98 13.71 5.12 -0.30
C GLY A 98 14.97 5.80 -0.82
N GLU A 99 15.90 6.10 0.09
CA GLU A 99 17.13 6.81 -0.25
C GLU A 99 18.24 5.84 -0.73
N GLN A 100 18.28 4.66 -0.13
CA GLN A 100 19.35 3.67 -0.34
C GLN A 100 18.91 2.54 -1.30
N TYR A 101 19.77 2.26 -2.28
CA TYR A 101 19.61 1.11 -3.17
C TYR A 101 19.61 -0.21 -2.40
N PHE A 102 18.70 -1.11 -2.76
CA PHE A 102 18.49 -2.45 -2.21
C PHE A 102 18.18 -2.49 -0.71
N SER A 103 17.79 -1.36 -0.10
CA SER A 103 17.40 -1.30 1.31
C SER A 103 16.12 -2.07 1.61
N GLY A 104 15.26 -2.26 0.60
CA GLY A 104 13.94 -2.83 0.78
C GLY A 104 12.96 -1.85 1.45
N PHE A 105 13.19 -0.54 1.35
CA PHE A 105 12.30 0.47 1.92
C PHE A 105 10.83 0.25 1.48
N GLY A 106 9.90 0.20 2.44
CA GLY A 106 8.51 -0.18 2.18
C GLY A 106 8.25 -1.69 2.11
N MET A 107 9.19 -2.53 2.56
CA MET A 107 8.95 -3.98 2.74
C MET A 107 8.00 -4.27 3.90
N ASP A 108 8.03 -3.42 4.93
CA ASP A 108 7.07 -3.41 6.03
C ASP A 108 6.53 -1.98 6.17
N VAL A 109 5.23 -1.83 6.37
CA VAL A 109 4.59 -0.54 6.59
C VAL A 109 3.51 -0.69 7.64
N GLY A 110 3.41 0.29 8.52
CA GLY A 110 2.38 0.32 9.53
C GLY A 110 1.98 1.74 9.90
N THR A 111 0.88 1.82 10.64
CA THR A 111 0.43 3.08 11.24
C THR A 111 0.24 2.92 12.72
N GLY A 112 0.55 3.98 13.48
CA GLY A 112 0.40 3.98 14.93
C GLY A 112 -0.02 5.35 15.44
N ASP A 113 -0.99 5.40 16.34
CA ASP A 113 -1.29 6.59 17.13
C ASP A 113 -0.47 6.50 18.42
N PHE A 114 0.69 7.16 18.44
CA PHE A 114 1.67 7.01 19.51
C PHE A 114 1.41 7.92 20.71
N ASP A 115 0.63 8.99 20.53
CA ASP A 115 0.28 9.96 21.56
C ASP A 115 -1.23 9.99 21.89
N ASN A 116 -1.99 9.06 21.31
CA ASN A 116 -3.42 8.84 21.53
C ASN A 116 -4.26 10.10 21.26
N ASN A 117 -3.87 10.86 20.22
CA ASN A 117 -4.54 12.09 19.83
C ASN A 117 -5.54 11.90 18.68
N GLY A 118 -5.71 10.65 18.21
CA GLY A 118 -6.55 10.28 17.08
C GLY A 118 -5.82 10.34 15.73
N PHE A 119 -4.57 10.77 15.68
CA PHE A 119 -3.75 10.85 14.48
C PHE A 119 -2.74 9.71 14.44
N ARG A 120 -2.68 9.03 13.30
CA ARG A 120 -1.69 7.97 13.10
C ARG A 120 -0.47 8.49 12.36
N PHE A 121 0.70 8.08 12.84
CA PHE A 121 1.97 8.24 12.16
C PHE A 121 2.26 7.02 11.30
N LEU A 122 2.88 7.24 10.14
CA LEU A 122 3.41 6.19 9.28
C LEU A 122 4.79 5.77 9.79
N TYR A 123 5.05 4.46 9.83
CA TYR A 123 6.39 3.90 10.00
C TYR A 123 6.66 2.83 8.94
N CYS A 124 7.93 2.70 8.56
CA CYS A 124 8.45 1.81 7.51
C CYS A 124 9.96 1.57 7.68
#